data_AF-A0A014MWG7-F1
#
_entry.id   AF-A0A014MWG7-F1
#
_cell.length_a   1.000
_cell.length_b   1.000
_cell.length_c   1.000
_cell.angle_alpha   90.00
_cell.angle_beta   90.00
_cell.angle_gamma   90.00
#
_symmetry.space_group_name_H-M   'P 1'
#
loop_
_entity.id
_entity.type
_entity.pdbx_description
1 polymer ?
#
loop_
_entity_poly.entity_id
_entity_poly.type
_entity_poly.pdbx_seq_one_letter_code
_entity_poly.pdbx_strand_id
1 'polypeptide(L)'
;MPKFTSTLQTARQVVDIASAVRGANTKEVARGVGQIALSQGIERGKDVSKTYVNAFEMVPRLVLRGLQLVLALIICGFYGNRLSSESKGGEGIGPVWMYGVAVAGLSAVTAIVFAAAASLGAIPCVGKVLSSFQPYLLWWWDLALFVLWMVTFGIFAGLFLKRKSDDPYRGSNTTAMKIALWIDVANAVLWFCSAGYSAFKQWTEKKADRMAHKLGQKILSSKESSPA
;
A
#
# COMPACT_ATOMS: atom_id res chain seq x y z
N MET A 1 24.38 18.87 -15.92
CA MET A 1 25.56 18.17 -16.47
C MET A 1 25.72 16.68 -16.08
N PRO A 2 24.69 15.84 -15.82
CA PRO A 2 24.90 14.44 -15.39
C PRO A 2 25.10 13.42 -16.53
N LYS A 3 24.73 13.74 -17.78
CA LYS A 3 24.82 12.78 -18.90
C LYS A 3 26.26 12.52 -19.38
N PHE A 4 27.16 13.51 -19.24
CA PHE A 4 28.54 13.41 -19.74
C PHE A 4 29.41 12.46 -18.89
N THR A 5 29.14 12.38 -17.58
CA THR A 5 29.88 11.53 -16.64
C THR A 5 29.59 10.04 -16.85
N SER A 6 28.34 9.70 -17.20
CA SER A 6 27.95 8.33 -17.51
C SER A 6 28.62 7.81 -18.78
N THR A 7 28.71 8.64 -19.83
CA THR A 7 29.30 8.24 -21.12
C THR A 7 30.80 7.98 -21.01
N LEU A 8 31.51 8.76 -20.20
CA LEU A 8 32.94 8.56 -19.94
C LEU A 8 33.22 7.29 -19.13
N GLN A 9 32.35 6.94 -18.18
CA GLN A 9 32.47 5.67 -17.44
C GLN A 9 32.27 4.46 -18.36
N THR A 10 31.26 4.50 -19.23
CA THR A 10 31.01 3.43 -20.22
C THR A 10 32.17 3.32 -21.21
N ALA A 11 32.72 4.45 -21.69
CA ALA A 11 33.86 4.45 -22.60
C ALA A 11 35.12 3.86 -21.94
N ARG A 12 35.39 4.16 -20.66
CA ARG A 12 36.49 3.55 -19.91
C ARG A 12 36.32 2.05 -19.73
N GLN A 13 35.12 1.59 -19.36
CA GLN A 13 34.84 0.15 -19.26
C GLN A 13 35.05 -0.58 -20.59
N VAL A 14 34.64 0.01 -21.71
CA VAL A 14 34.84 -0.57 -23.04
C VAL A 14 36.32 -0.59 -23.43
N VAL A 15 37.09 0.45 -23.09
CA VAL A 15 38.54 0.53 -23.35
C VAL A 15 39.33 -0.46 -22.49
N ASP A 16 38.97 -0.65 -21.21
CA ASP A 16 39.61 -1.64 -20.32
C ASP A 16 39.29 -3.07 -20.74
N ILE A 17 38.08 -3.34 -21.23
CA ILE A 17 37.72 -4.63 -21.83
C ILE A 17 38.51 -4.85 -23.12
N ALA A 18 38.63 -3.82 -23.96
CA ALA A 18 39.36 -3.91 -25.23
C ALA A 18 40.89 -4.08 -25.05
N SER A 19 41.48 -3.49 -24.00
CA SER A 19 42.90 -3.65 -23.68
C SER A 19 43.18 -5.03 -23.06
N ALA A 20 42.27 -5.57 -22.24
CA ALA A 20 42.33 -6.94 -21.73
C ALA A 20 42.23 -8.00 -22.85
N VAL A 21 41.44 -7.73 -23.91
CA VAL A 21 41.33 -8.59 -25.11
C VAL A 21 42.63 -8.61 -25.92
N ARG A 22 43.43 -7.53 -25.90
CA ARG A 22 44.62 -7.37 -26.76
C ARG A 22 45.86 -8.11 -26.24
N GLY A 23 45.91 -8.50 -24.96
CA GLY A 23 47.08 -9.12 -24.34
C GLY A 23 46.87 -10.45 -23.60
N ALA A 24 45.62 -10.90 -23.39
CA ALA A 24 45.32 -12.07 -22.57
C ALA A 24 44.82 -13.27 -23.38
N ASN A 25 45.10 -14.47 -22.84
CA ASN A 25 44.70 -15.76 -23.36
C ASN A 25 43.17 -15.77 -23.58
N THR A 26 42.72 -15.96 -24.82
CA THR A 26 41.32 -15.74 -25.25
C THR A 26 40.29 -16.51 -24.40
N LYS A 27 40.70 -17.64 -23.78
CA LYS A 27 39.90 -18.42 -22.84
C LYS A 27 39.60 -17.71 -21.51
N GLU A 28 40.53 -16.96 -20.93
CA GLU A 28 40.30 -16.21 -19.68
C GLU A 28 39.40 -15.01 -19.92
N VAL A 29 39.63 -14.30 -21.04
CA VAL A 29 38.77 -13.19 -21.47
C VAL A 29 37.35 -13.69 -21.73
N ALA A 30 37.19 -14.82 -22.41
CA ALA A 30 35.88 -15.42 -22.65
C ALA A 30 35.17 -15.83 -21.34
N ARG A 31 35.91 -16.35 -20.34
CA ARG A 31 35.33 -16.68 -19.02
C ARG A 31 34.93 -15.44 -18.22
N GLY A 32 35.74 -14.38 -18.23
CA GLY A 32 35.45 -13.11 -17.56
C GLY A 32 34.25 -12.39 -18.19
N VAL A 33 34.22 -12.29 -19.51
CA VAL A 33 33.08 -11.72 -20.26
C VAL A 33 31.82 -12.57 -20.04
N GLY A 34 31.96 -13.90 -20.03
CA GLY A 34 30.86 -14.81 -19.72
C GLY A 34 30.29 -14.61 -18.32
N GLN A 35 31.15 -14.46 -17.29
CA GLN A 35 30.70 -14.18 -15.93
C GLN A 35 30.00 -12.81 -15.80
N ILE A 36 30.51 -11.78 -16.47
CA ILE A 36 29.89 -10.44 -16.47
C ILE A 36 28.53 -10.44 -17.20
N ALA A 37 28.44 -11.11 -18.35
CA ALA A 37 27.19 -11.25 -19.09
C ALA A 37 26.15 -12.05 -18.28
N LEU A 38 26.59 -13.09 -17.57
CA LEU A 38 25.73 -13.91 -16.71
C LEU A 38 25.30 -13.12 -15.46
N SER A 39 26.19 -12.36 -14.83
CA SER A 39 25.84 -11.50 -13.69
C SER A 39 24.88 -10.38 -14.08
N GLN A 40 25.10 -9.74 -15.24
CA GLN A 40 24.17 -8.74 -15.79
C GLN A 40 22.82 -9.37 -16.17
N GLY A 41 22.81 -10.59 -16.70
CA GLY A 41 21.61 -11.36 -16.98
C GLY A 41 20.82 -11.70 -15.70
N ILE A 42 21.51 -12.09 -14.63
CA ILE A 42 20.92 -12.34 -13.31
C ILE A 42 20.34 -11.06 -12.72
N GLU A 43 21.06 -9.94 -12.77
CA GLU A 43 20.57 -8.65 -12.27
C GLU A 43 19.33 -8.17 -13.04
N ARG A 44 19.36 -8.19 -14.38
CA ARG A 44 18.17 -7.89 -15.19
C ARG A 44 17.02 -8.86 -14.89
N GLY A 45 17.29 -10.15 -14.77
CA GLY A 45 16.27 -11.16 -14.45
C GLY A 45 15.62 -10.89 -13.10
N LYS A 46 16.40 -10.47 -12.11
CA LYS A 46 15.93 -10.10 -10.78
C LYS A 46 15.09 -8.82 -10.81
N ASP A 47 15.48 -7.81 -11.55
CA ASP A 47 14.73 -6.54 -11.68
C ASP A 47 13.40 -6.73 -12.42
N VAL A 48 13.42 -7.48 -13.52
CA VAL A 48 12.22 -7.83 -14.28
C VAL A 48 11.27 -8.66 -13.42
N SER A 49 11.77 -9.70 -12.75
CA SER A 49 10.98 -10.52 -11.82
C SER A 49 10.37 -9.69 -10.67
N LYS A 50 11.18 -8.84 -10.04
CA LYS A 50 10.71 -7.95 -8.96
C LYS A 50 9.63 -6.98 -9.46
N THR A 51 9.72 -6.52 -10.70
CA THR A 51 8.70 -5.66 -11.33
C THR A 51 7.38 -6.41 -11.50
N TYR A 52 7.40 -7.65 -11.98
CA TYR A 52 6.19 -8.46 -12.13
C TYR A 52 5.55 -8.81 -10.78
N VAL A 53 6.35 -9.19 -9.79
CA VAL A 53 5.85 -9.47 -8.42
C VAL A 53 5.21 -8.23 -7.82
N ASN A 54 5.87 -7.06 -7.96
CA ASN A 54 5.32 -5.80 -7.49
C ASN A 54 3.99 -5.47 -8.20
N ALA A 55 3.92 -5.63 -9.52
CA ALA A 55 2.70 -5.38 -10.28
C ALA A 55 1.54 -6.29 -9.82
N PHE A 56 1.83 -7.57 -9.56
CA PHE A 56 0.85 -8.51 -9.03
C PHE A 56 0.37 -8.13 -7.63
N GLU A 57 1.25 -7.60 -6.76
CA GLU A 57 0.85 -7.10 -5.43
C GLU A 57 -0.01 -5.81 -5.50
N MET A 58 0.13 -5.00 -6.56
CA MET A 58 -0.62 -3.76 -6.70
C MET A 58 -2.10 -4.00 -7.06
N VAL A 59 -2.39 -5.02 -7.87
CA VAL A 59 -3.76 -5.27 -8.35
C VAL A 59 -4.73 -5.55 -7.19
N PRO A 60 -4.47 -6.50 -6.27
CA PRO A 60 -5.34 -6.74 -5.12
C PRO A 60 -5.45 -5.53 -4.20
N ARG A 61 -4.37 -4.76 -4.03
CA ARG A 61 -4.37 -3.55 -3.20
C ARG A 61 -5.27 -2.47 -3.80
N LEU A 62 -5.26 -2.28 -5.12
CA LEU A 62 -6.10 -1.32 -5.80
C LEU A 62 -7.57 -1.75 -5.77
N VAL A 63 -7.85 -3.03 -5.98
CA VAL A 63 -9.21 -3.60 -5.88
C VAL A 63 -9.76 -3.42 -4.46
N LEU A 64 -8.96 -3.73 -3.43
CA LEU A 64 -9.37 -3.58 -2.03
C LEU A 64 -9.70 -2.12 -1.68
N ARG A 65 -8.86 -1.18 -2.14
CA ARG A 65 -9.10 0.27 -1.96
C ARG A 65 -10.31 0.76 -2.76
N GLY A 66 -10.53 0.22 -3.95
CA GLY A 66 -11.71 0.50 -4.77
C GLY A 66 -12.99 0.06 -4.09
N LEU A 67 -13.01 -1.15 -3.51
CA LEU A 67 -14.15 -1.63 -2.73
C LEU A 67 -14.41 -0.75 -1.49
N GLN A 68 -13.35 -0.40 -0.74
CA GLN A 68 -13.47 0.51 0.41
C GLN A 68 -14.05 1.87 0.02
N LEU A 69 -13.63 2.40 -1.13
CA LEU A 69 -14.15 3.66 -1.67
C LEU A 69 -15.63 3.55 -2.03
N VAL A 70 -16.01 2.51 -2.77
CA VAL A 70 -17.41 2.32 -3.19
C VAL A 70 -18.32 2.17 -1.98
N LEU A 71 -17.95 1.35 -1.00
CA LEU A 71 -18.75 1.19 0.22
C LEU A 71 -18.83 2.49 1.02
N ALA A 72 -17.73 3.23 1.15
CA ALA A 72 -17.74 4.54 1.81
C ALA A 72 -18.65 5.55 1.10
N LEU A 73 -18.66 5.58 -0.24
CA LEU A 73 -19.54 6.46 -1.01
C LEU A 73 -21.02 6.07 -0.87
N ILE A 74 -21.32 4.77 -0.84
CA ILE A 74 -22.69 4.29 -0.58
C ILE A 74 -23.18 4.82 0.76
N ILE A 75 -22.37 4.68 1.82
CA ILE A 75 -22.71 5.15 3.17
C ILE A 75 -22.82 6.68 3.24
N CYS A 76 -21.92 7.39 2.55
CA CYS A 76 -22.01 8.83 2.40
C CYS A 76 -23.33 9.24 1.73
N GLY A 77 -23.80 8.49 0.73
CA GLY A 77 -25.12 8.70 0.12
C GLY A 77 -26.28 8.46 1.10
N PHE A 78 -26.28 7.34 1.82
CA PHE A 78 -27.33 7.00 2.78
C PHE A 78 -27.44 8.03 3.91
N TYR A 79 -26.33 8.32 4.60
CA TYR A 79 -26.31 9.23 5.74
C TYR A 79 -26.31 10.69 5.31
N GLY A 80 -25.69 11.02 4.17
CA GLY A 80 -25.66 12.39 3.61
C GLY A 80 -27.00 12.84 3.08
N ASN A 81 -27.78 11.96 2.45
CA ASN A 81 -29.15 12.27 2.04
C ASN A 81 -30.03 12.60 3.28
N ARG A 82 -29.82 11.88 4.38
CA ARG A 82 -30.52 12.15 5.65
C ARG A 82 -30.08 13.47 6.27
N LEU A 83 -28.78 13.72 6.30
CA LEU A 83 -28.23 14.97 6.78
C LEU A 83 -28.77 16.17 5.99
N SER A 84 -28.87 16.04 4.66
CA SER A 84 -29.43 17.08 3.78
C SER A 84 -30.92 17.29 4.01
N SER A 85 -31.68 16.21 4.20
CA SER A 85 -33.11 16.27 4.51
C SER A 85 -33.39 16.99 5.83
N GLU A 86 -32.61 16.71 6.87
CA GLU A 86 -32.76 17.37 8.18
C GLU A 86 -32.32 18.84 8.13
N SER A 87 -31.20 19.13 7.44
CA SER A 87 -30.71 20.50 7.25
C SER A 87 -31.74 21.39 6.55
N LYS A 88 -32.47 20.85 5.57
CA LYS A 88 -33.55 21.57 4.86
C LYS A 88 -34.86 21.64 5.64
N GLY A 89 -35.10 20.70 6.55
CA GLY A 89 -36.33 20.60 7.34
C GLY A 89 -36.41 21.57 8.53
N GLY A 90 -35.32 22.27 8.86
CA GLY A 90 -35.27 23.25 9.96
C GLY A 90 -35.25 22.65 11.37
N GLU A 91 -35.54 21.35 11.51
CA GLU A 91 -35.34 20.59 12.74
C GLU A 91 -33.84 20.22 12.85
N GLY A 92 -33.15 20.77 13.84
CA GLY A 92 -31.68 20.73 13.95
C GLY A 92 -31.00 19.41 13.58
N ILE A 93 -29.84 19.52 12.93
CA ILE A 93 -29.07 18.42 12.35
C ILE A 93 -28.72 17.35 13.40
N GLY A 94 -29.11 16.10 13.13
CA GLY A 94 -28.74 14.95 13.96
C GLY A 94 -27.22 14.71 13.94
N PRO A 95 -26.51 14.79 15.08
CA PRO A 95 -25.06 14.64 15.13
C PRO A 95 -24.58 13.25 14.72
N VAL A 96 -25.44 12.23 14.87
CA VAL A 96 -25.18 10.84 14.46
C VAL A 96 -24.97 10.74 12.94
N TRP A 97 -25.79 11.44 12.15
CA TRP A 97 -25.65 11.46 10.68
C TRP A 97 -24.38 12.16 10.26
N MET A 98 -24.04 13.27 10.92
CA MET A 98 -22.83 14.03 10.63
C MET A 98 -21.57 13.22 10.92
N TYR A 99 -21.54 12.49 12.03
CA TYR A 99 -20.44 11.58 12.34
C TYR A 99 -20.29 10.49 11.28
N GLY A 100 -21.38 9.83 10.89
CA GLY A 100 -21.35 8.80 9.84
C GLY A 100 -20.83 9.33 8.50
N VAL A 101 -21.29 10.51 8.07
CA VAL A 101 -20.81 11.16 6.85
C VAL A 101 -19.34 11.56 6.95
N ALA A 102 -18.89 12.08 8.10
CA ALA A 102 -17.50 12.47 8.30
C ALA A 102 -16.55 11.26 8.22
N VAL A 103 -16.91 10.14 8.87
CA VAL A 103 -16.12 8.90 8.80
C VAL A 103 -16.11 8.33 7.38
N ALA A 104 -17.26 8.30 6.71
CA ALA A 104 -17.37 7.84 5.32
C ALA A 104 -16.55 8.73 4.36
N GLY A 105 -16.64 10.05 4.51
CA GLY A 105 -15.87 11.02 3.73
C GLY A 105 -14.36 10.87 3.94
N LEU A 106 -13.91 10.75 5.19
CA LEU A 106 -12.50 10.53 5.53
C LEU A 106 -11.98 9.20 4.94
N SER A 107 -12.80 8.15 5.02
CA SER A 107 -12.52 6.85 4.42
C SER A 107 -12.41 6.94 2.89
N ALA A 108 -13.31 7.67 2.23
CA ALA A 108 -13.29 7.87 0.78
C ALA A 108 -12.05 8.65 0.33
N VAL A 109 -11.74 9.76 1.00
CA VAL A 109 -10.52 10.55 0.73
C VAL A 109 -9.27 9.70 0.93
N THR A 110 -9.19 8.95 2.03
CA THR A 110 -8.06 8.05 2.28
C THR A 110 -7.92 7.01 1.18
N ALA A 111 -9.01 6.37 0.75
CA ALA A 111 -8.98 5.37 -0.30
C ALA A 111 -8.49 5.96 -1.63
N ILE A 112 -8.94 7.17 -2.00
CA ILE A 112 -8.47 7.88 -3.20
C ILE A 112 -6.99 8.23 -3.10
N VAL A 113 -6.56 8.85 -2.00
CA VAL A 113 -5.16 9.25 -1.80
C VAL A 113 -4.26 8.03 -1.85
N PHE A 114 -4.64 6.92 -1.24
CA PHE A 114 -3.83 5.71 -1.22
C PHE A 114 -3.86 4.95 -2.55
N ALA A 115 -4.98 4.97 -3.28
CA ALA A 115 -5.06 4.43 -4.63
C ALA A 115 -4.21 5.25 -5.62
N ALA A 116 -4.24 6.58 -5.50
CA ALA A 116 -3.40 7.50 -6.27
C ALA A 116 -1.93 7.31 -5.92
N ALA A 117 -1.58 7.20 -4.64
CA ALA A 117 -0.22 6.91 -4.20
C ALA A 117 0.30 5.57 -4.75
N ALA A 118 -0.53 4.52 -4.74
CA ALA A 118 -0.18 3.23 -5.33
C ALA A 118 0.04 3.33 -6.84
N SER A 119 -0.80 4.11 -7.53
CA SER A 119 -0.70 4.31 -8.99
C SER A 119 0.51 5.18 -9.38
N LEU A 120 0.80 6.23 -8.62
CA LEU A 120 1.96 7.12 -8.85
C LEU A 120 3.29 6.48 -8.43
N GLY A 121 3.26 5.57 -7.45
CA GLY A 121 4.42 4.77 -7.04
C GLY A 121 4.93 3.81 -8.12
N ALA A 122 4.12 3.49 -9.12
CA ALA A 122 4.54 2.70 -10.30
C ALA A 122 5.48 3.48 -11.23
N ILE A 123 5.57 4.81 -11.10
CA ILE A 123 6.46 5.65 -11.91
C ILE A 123 7.85 5.66 -11.26
N PRO A 124 8.92 5.16 -11.93
CA PRO A 124 10.26 5.01 -11.33
C PRO A 124 10.86 6.29 -10.75
N CYS A 125 10.54 7.46 -11.34
CA CYS A 125 11.01 8.76 -10.86
C CYS A 125 10.31 9.23 -9.57
N VAL A 126 9.03 8.90 -9.39
CA VAL A 126 8.21 9.36 -8.24
C VAL A 126 8.24 8.35 -7.10
N GLY A 127 8.33 7.05 -7.43
CA GLY A 127 8.40 5.96 -6.46
C GLY A 127 9.57 6.09 -5.48
N LYS A 128 10.68 6.71 -5.86
CA LYS A 128 11.85 6.91 -4.99
C LYS A 128 11.61 7.98 -3.89
N VAL A 129 10.81 9.00 -4.18
CA VAL A 129 10.41 10.04 -3.20
C VAL A 129 9.30 9.54 -2.29
N LEU A 130 8.33 8.80 -2.86
CA LEU A 130 7.20 8.25 -2.10
C LEU A 130 7.61 7.03 -1.24
N SER A 131 8.62 6.27 -1.67
CA SER A 131 9.19 5.14 -0.90
C SER A 131 9.83 5.57 0.42
N SER A 132 10.22 6.84 0.59
CA SER A 132 10.71 7.35 1.88
C SER A 132 9.57 7.59 2.88
N PHE A 133 8.31 7.66 2.43
CA PHE A 133 7.13 7.87 3.29
C PHE A 133 6.35 6.58 3.60
N GLN A 134 6.72 5.42 3.03
CA GLN A 134 6.12 4.10 3.28
C GLN A 134 7.03 3.30 4.22
N PRO A 135 6.60 2.61 5.31
CA PRO A 135 5.29 2.01 5.60
C PRO A 135 4.76 2.24 7.04
N TYR A 136 5.44 3.06 7.85
CA TYR A 136 5.15 3.22 9.29
C TYR A 136 3.79 3.86 9.54
N LEU A 137 3.27 4.68 8.60
CA LEU A 137 1.98 5.35 8.73
C LEU A 137 0.75 4.55 8.27
N LEU A 138 0.92 3.47 7.50
CA LEU A 138 -0.21 2.87 6.78
C LEU A 138 -1.04 1.90 7.63
N TRP A 139 -0.39 1.03 8.42
CA TRP A 139 -1.11 -0.03 9.13
C TRP A 139 -1.93 0.52 10.31
N TRP A 140 -1.41 1.51 11.04
CA TRP A 140 -2.14 2.12 12.15
C TRP A 140 -3.23 3.07 11.66
N TRP A 141 -3.05 3.73 10.51
CA TRP A 141 -4.09 4.57 9.91
C TRP A 141 -5.27 3.72 9.42
N ASP A 142 -5.00 2.61 8.74
CA ASP A 142 -6.03 1.63 8.35
C ASP A 142 -6.75 1.08 9.60
N LEU A 143 -6.01 0.81 10.68
CA LEU A 143 -6.59 0.35 11.95
C LEU A 143 -7.42 1.44 12.65
N ALA A 144 -6.99 2.70 12.59
CA ALA A 144 -7.75 3.83 13.12
C ALA A 144 -9.08 3.96 12.37
N LEU A 145 -9.07 3.89 11.04
CA LEU A 145 -10.29 3.89 10.24
C LEU A 145 -11.19 2.71 10.57
N PHE A 146 -10.65 1.50 10.76
CA PHE A 146 -11.41 0.37 11.27
C PHE A 146 -12.11 0.69 12.60
N VAL A 147 -11.41 1.27 13.58
CA VAL A 147 -11.99 1.66 14.87
C VAL A 147 -13.08 2.71 14.69
N LEU A 148 -12.87 3.73 13.84
CA LEU A 148 -13.89 4.73 13.53
C LEU A 148 -15.16 4.08 12.93
N TRP A 149 -14.99 3.14 12.00
CA TRP A 149 -16.11 2.37 11.44
C TRP A 149 -16.81 1.50 12.49
N MET A 150 -16.07 0.92 13.44
CA MET A 150 -16.66 0.18 14.57
C MET A 150 -17.46 1.08 15.51
N VAL A 151 -17.01 2.33 15.73
CA VAL A 151 -17.78 3.32 16.50
C VAL A 151 -19.05 3.72 15.75
N THR A 152 -18.95 4.01 14.45
CA THR A 152 -20.11 4.27 13.58
C THR A 152 -21.11 3.12 13.68
N PHE A 153 -20.64 1.88 13.47
CA PHE A 153 -21.45 0.68 13.62
C PHE A 153 -22.09 0.62 15.01
N GLY A 154 -21.35 0.84 16.09
CA GLY A 154 -21.86 0.78 17.46
C GLY A 154 -23.00 1.78 17.73
N ILE A 155 -22.87 3.00 17.21
CA ILE A 155 -23.91 4.04 17.31
C ILE A 155 -25.17 3.58 16.55
N PHE A 156 -25.03 3.21 15.27
CA PHE A 156 -26.16 2.81 14.45
C PHE A 156 -26.79 1.48 14.90
N ALA A 157 -25.98 0.54 15.38
CA ALA A 157 -26.42 -0.71 15.99
C ALA A 157 -27.32 -0.44 17.20
N GLY A 158 -26.88 0.43 18.11
CA GLY A 158 -27.66 0.83 19.28
C GLY A 158 -29.01 1.45 18.92
N LEU A 159 -29.08 2.19 17.81
CA LEU A 159 -30.29 2.88 17.35
C LEU A 159 -31.26 1.97 16.56
N PHE A 160 -30.75 1.09 15.70
CA PHE A 160 -31.55 0.41 14.67
C PHE A 160 -31.74 -1.10 14.90
N LEU A 161 -30.86 -1.79 15.65
CA LEU A 161 -31.03 -3.24 15.90
C LEU A 161 -32.18 -3.55 16.84
N LYS A 162 -32.41 -2.70 17.84
CA LYS A 162 -33.50 -2.88 18.82
C LYS A 162 -34.86 -2.38 18.31
N ARG A 163 -34.87 -1.66 17.18
CA ARG A 163 -36.06 -1.00 16.64
C ARG A 163 -36.79 -1.92 15.65
N LYS A 164 -38.12 -1.97 15.77
CA LYS A 164 -38.99 -2.68 14.83
C LYS A 164 -38.95 -1.99 13.46
N SER A 165 -39.11 -2.76 12.39
CA SER A 165 -38.95 -2.27 11.01
C SER A 165 -39.93 -1.17 10.62
N ASP A 166 -41.06 -1.08 11.32
CA ASP A 166 -42.14 -0.12 11.06
C ASP A 166 -42.04 1.16 11.91
N ASP A 167 -41.01 1.30 12.76
CA ASP A 167 -40.76 2.50 13.56
C ASP A 167 -39.62 3.32 12.92
N PRO A 168 -39.91 4.41 12.18
CA PRO A 168 -38.89 5.20 11.50
C PRO A 168 -38.16 6.15 12.46
N TYR A 169 -36.82 6.12 12.44
CA TYR A 169 -36.02 7.09 13.19
C TYR A 169 -35.77 8.35 12.35
N ARG A 170 -36.26 9.52 12.80
CA ARG A 170 -36.08 10.82 12.11
C ARG A 170 -36.46 10.74 10.62
N GLY A 171 -37.61 10.11 10.35
CA GLY A 171 -38.14 9.89 9.00
C GLY A 171 -37.38 8.86 8.15
N SER A 172 -36.41 8.13 8.73
CA SER A 172 -35.62 7.12 8.01
C SER A 172 -36.28 5.76 7.92
N ASN A 173 -36.14 5.11 6.76
CA ASN A 173 -36.59 3.74 6.57
C ASN A 173 -35.64 2.79 7.32
N THR A 174 -36.15 2.19 8.39
CA THR A 174 -35.41 1.30 9.30
C THR A 174 -34.83 0.09 8.59
N THR A 175 -35.50 -0.45 7.57
CA THR A 175 -35.00 -1.59 6.78
C THR A 175 -33.79 -1.19 5.94
N ALA A 176 -33.84 -0.03 5.29
CA ALA A 176 -32.71 0.49 4.52
C ALA A 176 -31.49 0.78 5.42
N MET A 177 -31.73 1.29 6.64
CA MET A 177 -30.65 1.53 7.60
C MET A 177 -30.04 0.26 8.17
N LYS A 178 -30.81 -0.83 8.31
CA LYS A 178 -30.26 -2.14 8.66
C LYS A 178 -29.33 -2.68 7.58
N ILE A 179 -29.60 -2.41 6.30
CA ILE A 179 -28.71 -2.78 5.20
C ILE A 179 -27.44 -1.93 5.22
N ALA A 180 -27.58 -0.61 5.40
CA ALA A 180 -26.44 0.30 5.53
C ALA A 180 -25.51 -0.12 6.69
N LEU A 181 -26.08 -0.55 7.82
CA LEU A 181 -25.33 -1.07 8.96
C LEU A 181 -24.45 -2.28 8.61
N TRP A 182 -24.94 -3.20 7.77
CA TRP A 182 -24.11 -4.32 7.31
C TRP A 182 -23.01 -3.88 6.34
N ILE A 183 -23.27 -2.86 5.52
CA ILE A 183 -22.27 -2.26 4.64
C ILE A 183 -21.18 -1.57 5.48
N ASP A 184 -21.53 -0.89 6.58
CA ASP A 184 -20.57 -0.31 7.53
C ASP A 184 -19.61 -1.38 8.07
N VAL A 185 -20.15 -2.51 8.53
CA VAL A 185 -19.33 -3.64 9.03
C VAL A 185 -18.47 -4.23 7.93
N ALA A 186 -19.02 -4.43 6.73
CA ALA A 186 -18.25 -4.93 5.61
C ALA A 186 -17.05 -4.01 5.31
N ASN A 187 -17.29 -2.69 5.28
CA ASN A 187 -16.21 -1.73 5.06
C ASN A 187 -15.19 -1.74 6.21
N ALA A 188 -15.65 -1.83 7.46
CA ALA A 188 -14.77 -1.96 8.63
C ALA A 188 -13.84 -3.17 8.48
N VAL A 189 -14.38 -4.33 8.11
CA VAL A 189 -13.59 -5.55 7.89
C VAL A 189 -12.56 -5.36 6.79
N LEU A 190 -12.89 -4.67 5.69
CA LEU A 190 -11.89 -4.38 4.64
C LEU A 190 -10.74 -3.52 5.17
N TRP A 191 -11.02 -2.49 5.98
CA TRP A 191 -9.99 -1.68 6.65
C TRP A 191 -9.13 -2.53 7.60
N PHE A 192 -9.75 -3.44 8.36
CA PHE A 192 -9.03 -4.36 9.24
C PHE A 192 -8.11 -5.32 8.46
N CYS A 193 -8.60 -5.94 7.40
CA CYS A 193 -7.80 -6.80 6.53
C CYS A 193 -6.62 -6.03 5.90
N SER A 194 -6.83 -4.77 5.50
CA SER A 194 -5.78 -3.89 4.96
C SER A 194 -4.70 -3.58 5.99
N ALA A 195 -5.11 -3.29 7.22
CA ALA A 195 -4.21 -3.07 8.36
C ALA A 195 -3.41 -4.34 8.67
N GLY A 196 -4.08 -5.49 8.76
CA GLY A 196 -3.47 -6.79 9.03
C GLY A 196 -2.43 -7.19 7.98
N TYR A 197 -2.77 -7.05 6.70
CA TYR A 197 -1.84 -7.33 5.59
C TYR A 197 -0.60 -6.42 5.66
N SER A 198 -0.81 -5.12 5.89
CA SER A 198 0.29 -4.15 5.96
C SER A 198 1.17 -4.37 7.21
N ALA A 199 0.59 -4.79 8.33
CA ALA A 199 1.34 -5.16 9.54
C ALA A 199 2.15 -6.45 9.33
N PHE A 200 1.54 -7.48 8.72
CA PHE A 200 2.21 -8.74 8.43
C PHE A 200 3.41 -8.56 7.49
N LYS A 201 3.24 -7.81 6.40
CA LYS A 201 4.32 -7.53 5.44
C LYS A 201 5.52 -6.84 6.12
N GLN A 202 5.26 -5.77 6.89
CA GLN A 202 6.31 -5.09 7.64
C GLN A 202 7.03 -6.00 8.64
N TRP A 203 6.30 -6.90 9.30
CA TRP A 203 6.90 -7.85 10.22
C TRP A 203 7.83 -8.84 9.50
N THR A 204 7.45 -9.32 8.31
CA THR A 204 8.29 -10.19 7.48
C THR A 204 9.54 -9.48 6.95
N GLU A 205 9.42 -8.24 6.47
CA GLU A 205 10.55 -7.44 5.98
C GLU A 205 11.57 -7.18 7.09
N LYS A 206 11.12 -6.71 8.27
CA LYS A 206 11.99 -6.52 9.43
C LYS A 206 12.70 -7.80 9.87
N LYS A 207 12.07 -8.96 9.70
CA LYS A 207 12.69 -10.26 10.02
C LYS A 207 13.74 -10.63 8.98
N ALA A 208 13.47 -10.39 7.69
CA ALA A 208 14.43 -10.61 6.62
C ALA A 208 15.69 -9.74 6.77
N ASP A 209 15.53 -8.45 7.06
CA ASP A 209 16.66 -7.51 7.24
C ASP A 209 17.55 -7.90 8.42
N ARG A 210 16.95 -8.33 9.54
CA ARG A 210 17.69 -8.84 10.70
C ARG A 210 18.50 -10.09 10.36
N MET A 211 17.94 -10.99 9.56
CA MET A 211 18.65 -12.20 9.12
C MET A 211 19.78 -11.87 8.16
N ALA A 212 19.55 -10.94 7.22
CA ALA A 212 20.59 -10.45 6.30
C ALA A 212 21.77 -9.82 7.05
N HIS A 213 21.51 -8.97 8.06
CA HIS A 213 22.56 -8.36 8.88
C HIS A 213 23.36 -9.41 9.67
N LYS A 214 22.70 -10.40 10.28
CA LYS A 214 23.38 -11.50 10.98
C LYS A 214 24.26 -12.34 10.06
N LEU A 215 23.79 -12.63 8.85
CA LEU A 215 24.56 -13.37 7.85
C LEU A 215 25.78 -12.57 7.36
N GLY A 216 25.60 -11.27 7.09
CA GLY A 216 26.68 -10.37 6.74
C GLY A 216 27.77 -10.32 7.81
N GLN A 217 27.37 -10.17 9.09
CA GLN A 217 28.30 -10.16 10.22
C GLN A 217 29.09 -11.48 10.37
N LYS A 218 28.44 -12.64 10.18
CA LYS A 218 29.13 -13.94 10.22
C LYS A 218 30.15 -14.11 9.09
N ILE A 219 29.82 -13.69 7.87
CA ILE A 219 30.72 -13.79 6.73
C ILE A 219 31.94 -12.88 6.93
N LEU A 220 31.74 -11.65 7.41
CA LEU A 220 32.83 -10.72 7.70
C LEU A 220 33.75 -11.25 8.81
N SER A 221 33.18 -11.76 9.90
CA SER A 221 33.94 -12.36 11.00
C SER A 221 34.73 -13.60 10.57
N SER A 222 34.16 -14.46 9.72
CA SER A 222 34.85 -15.65 9.21
C SER A 222 36.01 -15.33 8.26
N LYS A 223 35.97 -14.16 7.60
CA LYS A 223 37.02 -13.70 6.69
C LYS A 223 38.21 -13.09 7.45
N GLU A 224 37.94 -12.48 8.60
CA GLU A 224 38.96 -11.88 9.48
C GLU A 224 39.75 -12.93 10.28
N SER A 225 39.12 -14.07 10.59
CA SER A 225 39.75 -15.20 11.30
C SER A 225 40.57 -16.14 10.41
N SER A 226 40.71 -15.85 9.11
CA SER A 226 41.57 -16.61 8.20
C SER A 226 42.84 -15.78 7.91
N PRO A 227 43.83 -15.77 8.81
CA PRO A 227 45.13 -15.18 8.49
C PRO A 227 45.72 -15.96 7.31
N ALA A 228 46.17 -15.20 6.31
CA ALA A 228 47.01 -15.68 5.20
C ALA A 228 48.37 -16.16 5.73
#